data_AF-A0A1J3JB22-F1
#
_entry.id   AF-A0A1J3JB22-F1
#
_cell.length_a   1.000
_cell.length_b   1.000
_cell.length_c   1.000
_cell.angle_alpha   90.00
_cell.angle_beta   90.00
_cell.angle_gamma   90.00
#
_symmetry.space_group_name_H-M   'P 1'
#
loop_
_entity.id
_entity.type
_entity.pdbx_description
1 polymer ?
#
loop_
_entity_poly.entity_id
_entity_poly.type
_entity_poly.pdbx_seq_one_letter_code
_entity_poly.pdbx_strand_id
1 'polypeptide(L)'
;MMRQEAAKPEYVKAKTAVWWDINSCPIPHGYDVCRIRPSIESALKSLGYSGPVEITVIGNQEDTPEEVLRGLSSKLISVKHGPARQILLNLLMSWQNRNPPPASMMLISDIVESMSLVLCRRQQRKSGYNLLRAYTCAPNHVSTLYSTAEWLWESLLAAADETDSNKQEVTRIKSSVLQKCTRPPFIWQWPLFVPFDCFMCFFTTKSVEDFTTHLSGAEHQQKRIALERSRMPHPGYEVEENAPEGKEENPPESKRSKMRAHE
;
A
#
# COMPACT_ATOMS: atom_id res chain seq x y z
N MET A 1 -12.17 18.62 6.52
CA MET A 1 -11.83 18.81 5.09
C MET A 1 -10.51 18.12 4.85
N MET A 2 -10.42 17.27 3.83
CA MET A 2 -9.18 16.53 3.55
C MET A 2 -8.14 17.44 2.95
N ARG A 3 -6.87 17.16 3.22
CA ARG A 3 -5.77 18.00 2.77
C ARG A 3 -5.58 17.87 1.27
N GLN A 4 -5.45 18.99 0.57
CA GLN A 4 -5.21 19.07 -0.87
C GLN A 4 -4.25 20.22 -1.16
N GLU A 5 -2.96 20.03 -0.87
CA GLU A 5 -1.93 21.00 -1.19
C GLU A 5 -1.39 20.77 -2.60
N ALA A 6 -1.10 21.85 -3.32
CA ALA A 6 -0.48 21.77 -4.64
C ALA A 6 0.97 21.25 -4.55
N ALA A 7 1.42 20.56 -5.61
CA ALA A 7 2.77 20.06 -5.72
C ALA A 7 3.79 21.20 -5.64
N LYS A 8 4.75 21.08 -4.72
CA LYS A 8 5.91 21.97 -4.67
C LYS A 8 6.75 21.84 -5.96
N PRO A 9 7.48 22.88 -6.39
CA PRO A 9 8.21 22.90 -7.66
C PRO A 9 9.09 21.67 -7.90
N GLU A 10 9.77 21.19 -6.85
CA GLU A 10 10.65 20.03 -6.91
C GLU A 10 9.93 18.71 -7.21
N TYR A 11 8.62 18.61 -6.93
CA TYR A 11 7.83 17.39 -7.15
C TYR A 11 6.98 17.43 -8.44
N VAL A 12 6.83 18.59 -9.10
CA VAL A 12 5.97 18.77 -10.30
C VAL A 12 6.36 17.83 -11.44
N LYS A 13 7.66 17.65 -11.70
CA LYS A 13 8.19 16.76 -12.74
C LYS A 13 8.79 15.47 -12.20
N ALA A 14 8.83 15.31 -10.88
CA ALA A 14 9.40 14.15 -10.23
C ALA A 14 8.53 12.89 -10.46
N LYS A 15 9.17 11.72 -10.41
CA LYS A 15 8.46 10.44 -10.53
C LYS A 15 7.54 10.23 -9.31
N THR A 16 6.35 9.71 -9.57
CA THR A 16 5.41 9.27 -8.53
C THR A 16 5.25 7.75 -8.57
N ALA A 17 5.58 7.08 -7.47
CA ALA A 17 5.17 5.70 -7.25
C ALA A 17 3.79 5.66 -6.60
N VAL A 18 2.91 4.82 -7.10
CA VAL A 18 1.59 4.55 -6.53
C VAL A 18 1.55 3.08 -6.15
N TRP A 19 1.37 2.81 -4.86
CA TRP A 19 1.21 1.46 -4.33
C TRP A 19 -0.18 1.32 -3.75
N TRP A 20 -0.97 0.46 -4.38
CA TRP A 20 -2.38 0.29 -4.11
C TRP A 20 -2.65 -1.09 -3.54
N ASP A 21 -3.08 -1.14 -2.29
CA ASP A 21 -3.54 -2.36 -1.65
C ASP A 21 -5.00 -2.63 -2.04
N ILE A 22 -5.20 -3.59 -2.93
CA ILE A 22 -6.54 -3.94 -3.43
C ILE A 22 -7.42 -4.57 -2.35
N ASN A 23 -6.84 -5.13 -1.29
CA ASN A 23 -7.62 -5.80 -0.25
C ASN A 23 -8.23 -4.80 0.73
N SER A 24 -7.56 -3.67 1.00
CA SER A 24 -8.14 -2.59 1.81
C SER A 24 -8.92 -1.58 0.99
N CYS A 25 -8.47 -1.26 -0.22
CA CYS A 25 -9.15 -0.36 -1.15
C CYS A 25 -9.63 -1.13 -2.39
N PRO A 26 -10.70 -1.95 -2.30
CA PRO A 26 -11.15 -2.78 -3.42
C PRO A 26 -11.71 -1.95 -4.57
N ILE A 27 -11.75 -2.53 -5.77
CA ILE A 27 -12.43 -1.91 -6.91
C ILE A 27 -13.93 -1.84 -6.58
N PRO A 28 -14.57 -0.65 -6.62
CA PRO A 28 -16.00 -0.55 -6.36
C PRO A 28 -16.83 -1.37 -7.34
N HIS A 29 -17.98 -1.87 -6.89
CA HIS A 29 -18.85 -2.70 -7.73
C HIS A 29 -19.27 -1.95 -9.00
N GLY A 30 -19.11 -2.60 -10.15
CA GLY A 30 -19.44 -2.02 -11.45
C GLY A 30 -18.45 -0.96 -11.96
N TYR A 31 -17.38 -0.66 -11.22
CA TYR A 31 -16.36 0.29 -11.67
C TYR A 31 -15.48 -0.32 -12.76
N ASP A 32 -15.27 0.42 -13.86
CA ASP A 32 -14.38 -0.02 -14.92
C ASP A 32 -12.91 0.06 -14.46
N VAL A 33 -12.30 -1.13 -14.29
CA VAL A 33 -10.88 -1.28 -13.93
C VAL A 33 -9.94 -0.46 -14.83
N CYS A 34 -10.31 -0.26 -16.10
CA CYS A 34 -9.51 0.48 -17.06
C CYS A 34 -9.51 1.99 -16.82
N ARG A 35 -10.36 2.49 -15.91
CA ARG A 35 -10.39 3.88 -15.45
C ARG A 35 -9.54 4.14 -14.21
N ILE A 36 -9.03 3.10 -13.53
CA ILE A 36 -8.23 3.27 -12.30
C ILE A 36 -6.99 4.14 -12.55
N ARG A 37 -6.15 3.77 -13.53
CA ARG A 37 -4.96 4.58 -13.88
C ARG A 37 -5.34 6.02 -14.27
N PRO A 38 -6.26 6.25 -15.23
CA PRO A 38 -6.70 7.61 -15.57
C PRO A 38 -7.20 8.43 -14.38
N SER A 39 -7.89 7.82 -13.43
CA SER A 39 -8.42 8.51 -12.24
C SER A 39 -7.30 8.94 -11.30
N ILE A 40 -6.37 8.03 -11.02
CA ILE A 40 -5.18 8.33 -10.21
C ILE A 40 -4.34 9.43 -10.88
N GLU A 41 -4.07 9.30 -12.19
CA GLU A 41 -3.28 10.28 -12.93
C GLU A 41 -3.98 11.65 -13.00
N SER A 42 -5.31 11.69 -13.15
CA SER A 42 -6.10 12.92 -13.13
C SER A 42 -6.05 13.60 -11.76
N ALA A 43 -6.24 12.85 -10.67
CA ALA A 43 -6.15 13.35 -9.31
C ALA A 43 -4.75 13.94 -9.02
N LEU A 44 -3.68 13.25 -9.41
CA LEU A 44 -2.31 13.75 -9.31
C LEU A 44 -2.11 15.03 -10.14
N LYS A 45 -2.58 15.04 -11.39
CA LYS A 45 -2.45 16.20 -12.28
C LYS A 45 -3.20 17.43 -11.77
N SER A 46 -4.36 17.25 -11.13
CA SER A 46 -5.15 18.34 -10.55
C SER A 46 -4.38 19.12 -9.48
N LEU A 47 -3.44 18.45 -8.80
CA LEU A 47 -2.54 19.05 -7.81
C LEU A 47 -1.19 19.48 -8.40
N GLY A 48 -0.98 19.38 -9.72
CA GLY A 48 0.24 19.81 -10.40
C GLY A 48 1.33 18.74 -10.52
N TYR A 49 1.09 17.50 -10.10
CA TYR A 49 2.01 16.40 -10.37
C TYR A 49 1.90 15.98 -11.85
N SER A 50 2.92 16.26 -12.63
CA SER A 50 2.97 16.03 -14.08
C SER A 50 4.14 15.16 -14.53
N GLY A 51 4.89 14.59 -13.58
CA GLY A 51 5.95 13.62 -13.84
C GLY A 51 5.42 12.20 -14.12
N PRO A 52 6.31 11.25 -14.41
CA PRO A 52 5.91 9.87 -14.70
C PRO A 52 5.27 9.16 -13.50
N VAL A 53 4.22 8.37 -13.75
CA VAL A 53 3.47 7.62 -12.72
C VAL A 53 3.63 6.12 -12.88
N GLU A 54 4.20 5.49 -11.86
CA GLU A 54 4.36 4.03 -11.75
C GLU A 54 3.31 3.47 -10.79
N ILE A 55 2.39 2.64 -11.27
CA ILE A 55 1.29 2.09 -10.46
C ILE A 55 1.52 0.60 -10.27
N THR A 56 1.52 0.15 -9.02
CA THR A 56 1.56 -1.26 -8.65
C THR A 56 0.42 -1.55 -7.69
N VAL A 57 -0.44 -2.50 -8.06
CA VAL A 57 -1.39 -3.10 -7.15
C VAL A 57 -0.69 -4.21 -6.36
N ILE A 58 -0.96 -4.26 -5.05
CA ILE A 58 -0.38 -5.20 -4.10
C ILE A 58 -1.50 -5.88 -3.33
N GLY A 59 -1.25 -7.08 -2.82
CA GLY A 59 -2.16 -7.78 -1.93
C GLY A 59 -2.41 -9.22 -2.34
N ASN A 60 -3.37 -9.88 -1.70
CA ASN A 60 -3.89 -11.17 -2.15
C ASN A 60 -4.63 -10.98 -3.49
N GLN A 61 -4.30 -11.85 -4.44
CA GLN A 61 -4.82 -11.86 -5.81
C GLN A 61 -5.43 -13.22 -6.18
N GLU A 62 -5.56 -14.16 -5.23
CA GLU A 62 -6.10 -15.50 -5.47
C GLU A 62 -7.55 -15.44 -5.99
N ASP A 63 -8.33 -14.51 -5.46
CA ASP A 63 -9.74 -14.33 -5.83
C ASP A 63 -9.96 -13.21 -6.87
N THR A 64 -8.88 -12.63 -7.41
CA THR A 64 -9.01 -11.56 -8.40
C THR A 64 -9.39 -12.14 -9.76
N PRO A 65 -10.52 -11.73 -10.38
CA PRO A 65 -10.93 -12.26 -11.68
C PRO A 65 -9.92 -11.98 -12.79
N GLU A 66 -9.75 -12.93 -13.72
CA GLU A 66 -8.83 -12.78 -14.87
C GLU A 66 -9.10 -11.53 -15.71
N GLU A 67 -10.38 -11.17 -15.87
CA GLU A 67 -10.78 -9.95 -16.59
C GLU A 67 -10.23 -8.68 -15.93
N VAL A 68 -10.22 -8.65 -14.59
CA VAL A 68 -9.64 -7.54 -13.80
C VAL A 68 -8.13 -7.53 -13.97
N LEU A 69 -7.47 -8.68 -13.82
CA LEU A 69 -6.01 -8.80 -14.02
C LEU A 69 -5.57 -8.35 -15.43
N ARG A 70 -6.33 -8.75 -16.45
CA ARG A 70 -6.11 -8.34 -17.85
C ARG A 70 -6.34 -6.85 -18.03
N GLY A 71 -7.38 -6.29 -17.41
CA GLY A 71 -7.66 -4.85 -17.40
C GLY A 71 -6.50 -4.05 -16.81
N LEU A 72 -6.02 -4.44 -15.62
CA LEU A 72 -4.87 -3.83 -14.95
C LEU A 72 -3.59 -3.88 -15.80
N SER A 73 -3.24 -5.06 -16.31
CA SER A 73 -2.08 -5.27 -17.18
C SER A 73 -2.15 -4.44 -18.47
N SER A 74 -3.33 -4.36 -19.10
CA SER A 74 -3.54 -3.56 -20.31
C SER A 74 -3.29 -2.06 -20.10
N LYS A 75 -3.49 -1.58 -18.87
CA LYS A 75 -3.21 -0.22 -18.42
C LYS A 75 -1.84 -0.10 -17.75
N LEU A 76 -0.93 -1.05 -17.95
CA LEU A 76 0.42 -1.02 -17.42
C LEU A 76 0.46 -0.87 -15.88
N ILE A 77 -0.51 -1.48 -15.19
CA ILE A 77 -0.49 -1.58 -13.73
C ILE A 77 0.15 -2.92 -13.38
N SER A 78 1.25 -2.89 -12.64
CA SER A 78 1.90 -4.11 -12.14
C SER A 78 1.06 -4.73 -11.03
N VAL A 79 0.94 -6.05 -11.01
CA VAL A 79 0.19 -6.83 -10.04
C VAL A 79 1.16 -7.67 -9.22
N LYS A 80 1.19 -7.44 -7.92
CA LYS A 80 2.01 -8.18 -6.96
C LYS A 80 1.14 -8.95 -5.98
N HIS A 81 1.22 -10.28 -6.05
CA HIS A 81 0.55 -11.19 -5.14
C HIS A 81 1.38 -11.43 -3.88
N GLY A 82 0.71 -11.39 -2.74
CA GLY A 82 1.23 -11.76 -1.43
C GLY A 82 0.80 -10.77 -0.36
N PRO A 83 1.38 -10.85 0.85
CA PRO A 83 1.00 -9.95 1.92
C PRO A 83 1.36 -8.48 1.62
N ALA A 84 0.35 -7.61 1.56
CA ALA A 84 0.50 -6.20 1.16
C ALA A 84 1.62 -5.48 1.93
N ARG A 85 1.68 -5.63 3.27
CA ARG A 85 2.71 -5.00 4.11
C ARG A 85 4.14 -5.41 3.73
N GLN A 86 4.36 -6.70 3.49
CA GLN A 86 5.69 -7.21 3.11
C GLN A 86 6.10 -6.73 1.71
N ILE A 87 5.15 -6.77 0.76
CA ILE A 87 5.38 -6.26 -0.59
C ILE A 87 5.70 -4.76 -0.56
N LEU A 88 4.90 -3.97 0.16
CA LEU A 88 5.09 -2.52 0.27
C LEU A 88 6.47 -2.17 0.86
N LEU A 89 6.90 -2.88 1.90
CA LEU A 89 8.25 -2.74 2.47
C LEU A 89 9.35 -3.00 1.44
N ASN A 90 9.20 -4.06 0.64
CA ASN A 90 10.17 -4.41 -0.40
C ASN A 90 10.18 -3.37 -1.54
N LEU A 91 9.01 -2.91 -1.97
CA LEU A 91 8.86 -1.86 -2.97
C LEU A 91 9.48 -0.55 -2.49
N LEU A 92 9.21 -0.16 -1.24
CA LEU A 92 9.83 1.01 -0.61
C LEU A 92 11.36 0.93 -0.63
N MET A 93 11.97 -0.24 -0.39
CA MET A 93 13.42 -0.37 -0.41
C MET A 93 13.99 -0.36 -1.85
N SER A 94 13.42 -1.17 -2.74
CA SER A 94 13.93 -1.37 -4.09
C SER A 94 13.67 -0.17 -5.02
N TRP A 95 12.57 0.55 -4.83
CA TRP A 95 12.23 1.71 -5.64
C TRP A 95 13.10 2.92 -5.31
N GLN A 96 13.41 3.13 -4.02
CA GLN A 96 14.24 4.25 -3.55
C GLN A 96 15.67 4.21 -4.09
N ASN A 97 16.25 3.01 -4.23
CA ASN A 97 17.57 2.85 -4.82
C ASN A 97 17.64 3.35 -6.26
N ARG A 98 16.51 3.35 -6.98
CA ARG A 98 16.39 3.76 -8.38
C ARG A 98 15.82 5.17 -8.55
N ASN A 99 15.19 5.72 -7.51
CA ASN A 99 14.47 7.00 -7.57
C ASN A 99 14.79 7.82 -6.30
N PRO A 100 16.01 8.37 -6.17
CA PRO A 100 16.34 9.24 -5.05
C PRO A 100 15.45 10.51 -5.06
N PRO A 101 15.26 11.17 -3.91
CA PRO A 101 14.46 12.40 -3.87
C PRO A 101 15.09 13.54 -4.70
N PRO A 102 14.29 14.45 -5.29
CA PRO A 102 12.85 14.61 -5.09
C PRO A 102 12.02 13.55 -5.83
N ALA A 103 11.08 12.92 -5.12
CA ALA A 103 10.13 11.97 -5.68
C ALA A 103 8.90 11.83 -4.76
N SER A 104 7.77 11.41 -5.33
CA SER A 104 6.51 11.24 -4.60
C SER A 104 6.15 9.76 -4.43
N MET A 105 5.54 9.43 -3.30
CA MET A 105 4.96 8.12 -3.02
C MET A 105 3.48 8.32 -2.66
N MET A 106 2.60 7.66 -3.39
CA MET A 106 1.18 7.60 -3.10
C MET A 106 0.83 6.21 -2.57
N LEU A 107 0.26 6.18 -1.37
CA LEU A 107 -0.20 4.96 -0.70
C LEU A 107 -1.71 4.92 -0.71
N ILE A 108 -2.28 3.92 -1.38
CA ILE A 108 -3.73 3.69 -1.43
C ILE A 108 -4.01 2.45 -0.58
N SER A 109 -4.27 2.64 0.71
CA SER A 109 -4.41 1.56 1.69
C SER A 109 -4.89 2.08 3.05
N ASP A 110 -5.68 1.27 3.76
CA ASP A 110 -6.10 1.55 5.13
C ASP A 110 -5.08 1.12 6.20
N ILE A 111 -4.03 0.37 5.82
CA ILE A 111 -3.03 -0.17 6.76
C ILE A 111 -1.73 0.65 6.82
N VAL A 112 -1.72 1.86 6.24
CA VAL A 112 -0.54 2.74 6.15
C VAL A 112 0.05 3.07 7.53
N GLU A 113 -0.78 3.19 8.57
CA GLU A 113 -0.28 3.54 9.91
C GLU A 113 0.66 2.47 10.48
N SER A 114 0.45 1.19 10.15
CA SER A 114 1.36 0.10 10.56
C SER A 114 2.79 0.22 10.01
N MET A 115 2.99 1.19 9.10
CA MET A 115 4.22 1.51 8.41
C MET A 115 4.73 2.93 8.70
N SER A 116 4.09 3.68 9.60
CA SER A 116 4.36 5.10 9.79
C SER A 116 5.81 5.39 10.17
N LEU A 117 6.40 4.66 11.12
CA LEU A 117 7.82 4.85 11.50
C LEU A 117 8.78 4.75 10.31
N VAL A 118 8.56 3.77 9.43
CA VAL A 118 9.41 3.51 8.25
C VAL A 118 9.27 4.62 7.22
N LEU A 119 8.06 5.17 7.08
CA LEU A 119 7.74 6.26 6.16
C LEU A 119 8.19 7.62 6.71
N CYS A 120 7.97 7.93 7.99
CA CYS A 120 8.44 9.15 8.66
C CYS A 120 9.95 9.35 8.47
N ARG A 121 10.75 8.28 8.68
CA ARG A 121 12.21 8.33 8.49
C ARG A 121 12.60 8.77 7.07
N ARG A 122 11.77 8.48 6.06
CA ARG A 122 11.98 8.83 4.66
C ARG A 122 11.61 10.28 4.35
N GLN A 123 10.67 10.85 5.11
CA GLN A 123 10.26 12.24 5.00
C GLN A 123 11.28 13.21 5.63
N GLN A 124 11.97 12.79 6.69
CA GLN A 124 12.91 13.65 7.44
C GLN A 124 14.16 14.13 6.67
N ARG A 125 14.39 13.64 5.45
CA ARG A 125 15.54 14.09 4.64
C ARG A 125 15.29 15.51 4.12
N LYS A 126 16.33 16.35 4.01
CA LYS A 126 16.22 17.77 3.58
C LYS A 126 15.49 17.96 2.25
N SER A 127 15.56 16.98 1.34
CA SER A 127 14.82 16.91 0.08
C SER A 127 13.85 15.72 0.02
N GLY A 128 13.39 15.21 1.17
CA GLY A 128 12.76 13.90 1.37
C GLY A 128 11.56 13.58 0.47
N TYR A 129 11.07 12.35 0.59
CA TYR A 129 9.95 11.89 -0.25
C TYR A 129 8.66 12.62 0.13
N ASN A 130 7.95 13.07 -0.90
CA ASN A 130 6.60 13.59 -0.76
C ASN A 130 5.62 12.41 -0.57
N LEU A 131 4.71 12.50 0.40
CA LEU A 131 3.70 11.47 0.64
C LEU A 131 2.30 11.96 0.26
N LEU A 132 1.58 11.07 -0.42
CA LEU A 132 0.19 11.21 -0.84
C LEU A 132 -0.57 9.97 -0.34
N ARG A 133 -1.84 10.11 0.02
CA ARG A 133 -2.62 8.99 0.59
C ARG A 133 -4.02 8.90 0.02
N ALA A 134 -4.49 7.68 -0.16
CA ALA A 134 -5.92 7.42 -0.27
C ALA A 134 -6.31 6.23 0.59
N TYR A 135 -7.53 6.24 1.11
CA TYR A 135 -8.06 5.27 2.05
C TYR A 135 -9.58 5.21 1.93
N THR A 136 -10.22 4.14 2.40
CA THR A 136 -11.68 4.00 2.36
C THR A 136 -12.36 4.83 3.45
N CYS A 137 -11.70 4.95 4.61
CA CYS A 137 -12.18 5.71 5.74
C CYS A 137 -11.06 6.55 6.35
N ALA A 138 -11.39 7.80 6.72
CA ALA A 138 -10.42 8.66 7.38
C ALA A 138 -9.97 8.04 8.71
N PRO A 139 -8.65 7.97 8.97
CA PRO A 139 -8.18 7.45 10.24
C PRO A 139 -8.69 8.31 11.40
N ASN A 140 -9.21 7.67 12.44
CA ASN A 140 -9.70 8.33 13.66
C ASN A 140 -8.58 8.74 14.63
N HIS A 141 -7.32 8.64 14.20
CA HIS A 141 -6.13 8.94 14.99
C HIS A 141 -5.25 9.96 14.27
N VAL A 142 -4.46 10.70 15.04
CA VAL A 142 -3.46 11.62 14.49
C VAL A 142 -2.30 10.81 13.93
N SER A 143 -2.12 10.87 12.61
CA SER A 143 -0.99 10.24 11.92
C SER A 143 0.30 11.01 12.19
N THR A 144 1.40 10.27 12.40
CA THR A 144 2.76 10.85 12.48
C THR A 144 3.33 11.20 11.10
N LEU A 145 2.68 10.73 10.04
CA LEU A 145 3.01 11.04 8.66
C LEU A 145 2.43 12.37 8.25
N TYR A 146 3.23 13.15 7.53
CA TYR A 146 2.76 14.34 6.84
C TYR A 146 2.41 13.97 5.40
N SER A 147 1.14 14.08 5.01
CA SER A 147 0.73 13.92 3.61
C SER A 147 0.48 15.28 3.00
N THR A 148 0.84 15.48 1.74
CA THR A 148 0.57 16.73 1.01
C THR A 148 -0.85 16.75 0.47
N ALA A 149 -1.39 15.58 0.12
CA ALA A 149 -2.80 15.42 -0.21
C ALA A 149 -3.35 14.05 0.17
N GLU A 150 -4.65 14.03 0.45
CA GLU A 150 -5.41 12.87 0.88
C GLU A 150 -6.75 12.77 0.14
N TRP A 151 -7.17 11.54 -0.19
CA TRP A 151 -8.45 11.26 -0.84
C TRP A 151 -9.19 10.11 -0.15
N LEU A 152 -10.52 10.14 -0.24
CA LEU A 152 -11.32 8.94 -0.06
C LEU A 152 -11.17 8.15 -1.36
N TRP A 153 -10.98 6.84 -1.24
CA TRP A 153 -10.77 5.98 -2.40
C TRP A 153 -11.89 6.13 -3.44
N GLU A 154 -13.15 6.16 -3.02
CA GLU A 154 -14.30 6.35 -3.90
C GLU A 154 -14.29 7.73 -4.59
N SER A 155 -13.99 8.79 -3.84
CA SER A 155 -13.91 10.15 -4.40
C SER A 155 -12.75 10.31 -5.39
N LEU A 156 -11.64 9.60 -5.16
CA LEU A 156 -10.50 9.59 -6.09
C LEU A 156 -10.89 8.98 -7.44
N LEU A 157 -11.69 7.91 -7.42
CA LEU A 157 -12.17 7.24 -8.63
C LEU A 157 -13.25 8.06 -9.36
N ALA A 158 -14.12 8.77 -8.63
CA ALA A 158 -15.17 9.58 -9.22
C ALA A 158 -14.65 10.81 -10.00
N ALA A 159 -13.50 11.35 -9.63
CA ALA A 159 -12.96 12.58 -10.24
C ALA A 159 -12.65 12.45 -11.76
N ALA A 160 -12.57 11.23 -12.29
CA ALA A 160 -12.38 11.00 -13.73
C ALA A 160 -13.65 11.19 -14.56
N ASP A 161 -14.85 11.20 -13.95
CA ASP A 161 -16.13 11.36 -14.68
C ASP A 161 -16.40 12.80 -15.12
N GLU A 162 -15.95 13.79 -14.32
CA GLU A 162 -16.27 15.20 -14.59
C GLU A 162 -15.38 15.83 -15.67
N THR A 163 -14.25 15.20 -16.01
CA THR A 163 -13.35 15.75 -17.03
C THR A 163 -13.75 15.36 -18.46
N ASP A 164 -14.54 14.29 -18.62
CA ASP A 164 -15.05 13.81 -19.93
C ASP A 164 -16.41 14.41 -20.31
N SER A 165 -17.18 14.89 -19.33
CA SER A 165 -18.54 15.43 -19.56
C SER A 165 -18.56 16.75 -20.32
N ASN A 166 -17.43 17.48 -20.38
CA ASN A 166 -17.30 18.70 -21.20
C ASN A 166 -16.96 18.43 -22.68
N LYS A 167 -16.96 17.17 -23.16
CA LYS A 167 -16.66 16.83 -24.56
C LYS A 167 -17.64 15.90 -25.26
N GLN A 168 -18.71 15.44 -24.61
CA GLN A 168 -19.66 14.51 -25.24
C GLN A 168 -21.10 14.96 -25.06
N GLU A 169 -21.50 15.93 -25.88
CA GLU A 169 -22.86 15.95 -26.39
C GLU A 169 -22.92 15.01 -27.61
N VAL A 170 -24.00 14.22 -27.69
CA VAL A 170 -24.35 13.28 -28.78
C VAL A 170 -23.72 11.87 -28.70
N THR A 171 -24.25 10.99 -27.86
CA THR A 171 -25.26 9.97 -28.27
C THR A 171 -25.58 9.02 -27.11
N ARG A 172 -26.86 8.97 -26.78
CA ARG A 172 -27.49 8.01 -25.89
C ARG A 172 -27.76 6.73 -26.69
N ILE A 173 -27.19 5.59 -26.28
CA ILE A 173 -27.83 4.25 -26.27
C ILE A 173 -27.04 3.35 -25.30
N LYS A 174 -27.81 2.67 -24.44
CA LYS A 174 -27.38 1.68 -23.45
C LYS A 174 -26.72 0.47 -24.11
N SER A 175 -25.56 0.04 -23.61
CA SER A 175 -25.28 -1.38 -23.31
C SER A 175 -24.02 -1.50 -22.46
N SER A 176 -24.17 -2.14 -21.30
CA SER A 176 -23.09 -2.73 -20.52
C SER A 176 -22.31 -3.73 -21.37
N VAL A 177 -21.24 -3.27 -21.99
CA VAL A 177 -20.22 -4.10 -22.63
C VAL A 177 -18.90 -3.48 -22.22
N LEU A 178 -18.08 -4.25 -21.50
CA LEU A 178 -16.68 -3.95 -21.18
C LEU A 178 -16.05 -3.13 -22.29
N GLN A 179 -15.84 -1.84 -22.01
CA GLN A 179 -15.23 -0.92 -22.97
C GLN A 179 -13.81 -1.43 -23.19
N LYS A 180 -13.57 -2.01 -24.37
CA LYS A 180 -12.30 -2.68 -24.72
C LYS A 180 -11.14 -1.76 -24.35
N CYS A 181 -10.29 -2.21 -23.42
CA CYS A 181 -9.21 -1.42 -22.89
C CYS A 181 -8.14 -1.18 -23.97
N THR A 182 -8.17 0.01 -24.58
CA THR A 182 -7.14 0.41 -25.54
C THR A 182 -5.82 0.59 -24.78
N ARG A 183 -4.76 -0.08 -25.25
CA ARG A 183 -3.40 0.10 -24.73
C ARG A 183 -2.97 1.56 -24.92
N PRO A 184 -2.33 2.19 -23.93
CA PRO A 184 -1.77 3.53 -24.12
C PRO A 184 -0.67 3.48 -25.20
N PRO A 185 -0.55 4.51 -26.05
CA PRO A 185 0.52 4.60 -27.03
C PRO A 185 1.89 4.63 -26.32
N PHE A 186 2.81 3.84 -26.87
CA PHE A 186 4.19 3.60 -26.47
C PHE A 186 4.84 4.67 -25.56
N ILE A 187 5.27 4.25 -24.36
CA ILE A 187 6.20 5.00 -23.52
C ILE A 187 7.56 4.29 -23.53
N TRP A 188 8.58 5.11 -23.79
CA TRP A 188 9.98 4.76 -24.02
C TRP A 188 10.58 3.88 -22.90
N GLN A 189 11.10 2.72 -23.33
CA GLN A 189 12.21 1.98 -22.72
C GLN A 189 12.21 1.87 -21.18
N TRP A 190 11.18 1.20 -20.64
CA TRP A 190 11.29 0.60 -19.31
C TRP A 190 11.86 -0.82 -19.44
N PRO A 191 12.79 -1.25 -18.55
CA PRO A 191 13.26 -2.64 -18.56
C PRO A 191 12.04 -3.55 -18.41
N LEU A 192 12.01 -4.62 -19.22
CA LEU A 192 10.90 -5.58 -19.43
C LEU A 192 9.79 -5.43 -18.38
N PHE A 193 8.71 -4.73 -18.70
CA PHE A 193 7.53 -4.70 -17.84
C PHE A 193 7.07 -6.14 -17.60
N VAL A 194 7.11 -6.55 -16.34
CA VAL A 194 6.58 -7.82 -15.86
C VAL A 194 5.30 -7.49 -15.10
N PRO A 195 4.11 -7.71 -15.70
CA PRO A 195 2.84 -7.33 -15.10
C PRO A 195 2.48 -8.16 -13.87
N PHE A 196 2.96 -9.40 -13.75
CA PHE A 196 2.53 -10.29 -12.67
C PHE A 196 3.72 -10.86 -11.90
N ASP A 197 3.64 -10.77 -10.59
CA ASP A 197 4.71 -11.16 -9.66
C ASP A 197 4.08 -11.74 -8.39
N CYS A 198 4.51 -12.94 -8.01
CA CYS A 198 4.15 -13.56 -6.75
C CYS A 198 5.33 -13.44 -5.78
N PHE A 199 5.18 -12.59 -4.77
CA PHE A 199 6.23 -12.30 -3.79
C PHE A 199 6.57 -13.51 -2.92
N MET A 200 5.60 -14.39 -2.68
CA MET A 200 5.77 -15.59 -1.86
C MET A 200 6.59 -16.68 -2.57
N CYS A 201 6.47 -16.73 -3.90
CA CYS A 201 7.09 -17.77 -4.71
C CYS A 201 8.31 -17.29 -5.49
N PHE A 202 8.59 -15.99 -5.51
CA PHE A 202 9.55 -15.36 -6.43
C PHE A 202 9.26 -15.69 -7.90
N PHE A 203 7.98 -15.84 -8.21
CA PHE A 203 7.49 -16.17 -9.55
C PHE A 203 7.09 -14.90 -10.29
N THR A 204 7.45 -14.80 -11.56
CA THR A 204 7.13 -13.65 -12.42
C THR A 204 6.66 -14.12 -13.78
N THR A 205 5.65 -13.45 -14.34
CA THR A 205 5.15 -13.77 -15.69
C THR A 205 4.51 -12.55 -16.36
N LYS A 206 4.34 -12.66 -17.69
CA LYS A 206 3.59 -11.71 -18.51
C LYS A 206 2.17 -12.18 -18.84
N SER A 207 1.88 -13.47 -18.69
CA SER A 207 0.57 -14.07 -18.97
C SER A 207 -0.33 -14.04 -17.75
N VAL A 208 -1.60 -13.68 -17.95
CA VAL A 208 -2.63 -13.77 -16.89
C VAL A 208 -2.86 -15.24 -16.55
N GLU A 209 -2.91 -16.07 -17.58
CA GLU A 209 -3.20 -17.51 -17.48
C GLU A 209 -2.09 -18.25 -16.70
N ASP A 210 -0.82 -17.96 -16.97
CA ASP A 210 0.31 -18.50 -16.20
C ASP A 210 0.24 -18.06 -14.73
N PHE A 211 -0.17 -16.82 -14.48
CA PHE A 211 -0.26 -16.26 -13.14
C PHE A 211 -1.40 -16.90 -12.34
N THR A 212 -2.60 -17.02 -12.91
CA THR A 212 -3.74 -17.66 -12.25
C THR A 212 -3.53 -19.16 -12.06
N THR A 213 -2.90 -19.83 -13.04
CA THR A 213 -2.47 -21.23 -12.93
C THR A 213 -1.46 -21.39 -11.79
N HIS A 214 -0.48 -20.48 -11.68
CA HIS A 214 0.48 -20.48 -10.59
C HIS A 214 -0.20 -20.34 -9.22
N LEU A 215 -1.09 -19.35 -9.05
CA LEU A 215 -1.78 -19.11 -7.78
C LEU A 215 -2.70 -20.27 -7.39
N SER A 216 -3.27 -20.97 -8.36
CA SER A 216 -4.11 -22.16 -8.13
C SER A 216 -3.28 -23.43 -7.84
N GLY A 217 -1.96 -23.38 -8.02
CA GLY A 217 -1.06 -24.53 -7.88
C GLY A 217 -0.84 -24.97 -6.44
N ALA A 218 -0.67 -26.28 -6.23
CA ALA A 218 -0.47 -26.87 -4.91
C ALA A 218 0.78 -26.33 -4.18
N GLU A 219 1.87 -26.06 -4.90
CA GLU A 219 3.09 -25.49 -4.30
C GLU A 219 2.85 -24.10 -3.70
N HIS A 220 2.08 -23.26 -4.42
CA HIS A 220 1.71 -21.93 -3.94
C HIS A 220 0.83 -22.04 -2.69
N GLN A 221 -0.19 -22.90 -2.73
CA GLN A 221 -1.05 -23.17 -1.58
C GLN A 221 -0.28 -23.64 -0.34
N GLN A 222 0.71 -24.54 -0.52
CA GLN A 222 1.53 -25.02 0.58
C GLN A 222 2.36 -23.89 1.22
N LYS A 223 2.94 -23.00 0.41
CA LYS A 223 3.67 -21.82 0.93
C LYS A 223 2.74 -20.86 1.66
N ARG A 224 1.51 -20.67 1.18
CA ARG A 224 0.49 -19.86 1.88
C ARG A 224 0.15 -20.44 3.24
N ILE A 225 -0.14 -21.74 3.30
CA ILE A 225 -0.45 -22.43 4.57
C ILE A 225 0.73 -22.34 5.55
N ALA A 226 1.97 -22.51 5.07
CA ALA A 226 3.16 -22.36 5.89
C ALA A 226 3.29 -20.94 6.46
N LEU A 227 3.06 -19.92 5.62
CA LEU A 227 3.09 -18.52 6.03
C LEU A 227 2.00 -18.22 7.09
N GLU A 228 0.78 -18.68 6.89
CA GLU A 228 -0.33 -18.54 7.86
C GLU A 228 0.01 -19.21 9.20
N ARG A 229 0.56 -20.43 9.18
CA ARG A 229 0.99 -21.13 10.39
C ARG A 229 2.06 -20.36 11.16
N SER A 230 3.02 -19.74 10.46
CA SER A 230 4.06 -18.92 11.12
C SER A 230 3.55 -17.63 11.75
N ARG A 231 2.34 -17.18 11.39
CA ARG A 231 1.71 -15.97 11.94
C ARG A 231 0.84 -16.27 13.16
N MET A 232 0.52 -17.53 13.42
CA MET A 232 -0.19 -17.91 14.63
C MET A 232 0.75 -17.69 15.83
N PRO A 233 0.31 -16.96 16.86
CA PRO A 233 1.08 -16.89 18.10
C PRO A 233 1.27 -18.31 18.64
N HIS A 234 2.49 -18.62 19.08
CA HIS A 234 2.77 -19.87 19.78
C HIS A 234 1.76 -20.03 20.93
N PRO A 235 1.18 -21.21 21.16
CA PRO A 235 0.41 -21.48 22.38
C PRO A 235 1.29 -21.07 23.55
N GLY A 236 0.75 -20.21 24.41
CA GLY A 236 1.48 -19.61 25.51
C GLY A 236 2.20 -20.67 26.32
N TYR A 237 3.46 -20.38 26.63
CA TYR A 237 4.13 -20.93 27.79
C TYR A 237 3.22 -20.66 28.99
N GLU A 238 2.55 -21.69 29.48
CA GLU A 238 1.94 -21.67 30.81
C GLU A 238 3.09 -21.45 31.79
N VAL A 239 3.17 -20.24 32.35
CA VAL A 239 3.97 -20.01 33.55
C VAL A 239 3.15 -20.65 34.67
N GLU A 240 3.54 -21.85 35.10
CA GLU A 240 3.09 -22.39 36.39
C GLU A 240 3.47 -21.37 37.47
N GLU A 241 2.47 -20.63 37.98
CA GLU A 241 2.57 -19.90 39.23
C GLU A 241 2.71 -20.92 40.38
N ASN A 242 3.93 -21.39 40.60
CA ASN A 242 4.29 -22.01 41.87
C ASN A 242 4.46 -20.88 42.90
N ALA A 243 3.36 -20.55 43.57
CA ALA A 243 3.38 -19.70 44.76
C ALA A 243 4.15 -20.40 45.89
N PRO A 244 5.17 -19.76 46.52
CA PRO A 244 5.74 -20.31 47.74
C PRO A 244 4.81 -20.01 48.91
N GLU A 245 4.26 -21.06 49.51
CA GLU A 245 3.56 -21.00 50.80
C GLU A 245 4.48 -20.38 51.86
N GLY A 246 3.93 -19.38 52.56
CA GLY A 246 4.64 -18.61 53.57
C GLY A 246 5.13 -19.46 54.74
N LYS A 247 6.33 -19.14 55.21
CA LYS A 247 6.67 -19.26 56.63
C LYS A 247 7.09 -17.89 57.14
N GLU A 248 6.20 -17.34 57.94
CA GLU A 248 6.38 -16.17 58.79
C GLU A 248 7.50 -16.48 59.82
N GLU A 249 8.63 -15.81 59.72
CA GLU A 249 9.59 -15.71 60.82
C GLU A 249 9.67 -14.25 61.28
N ASN A 250 9.22 -14.02 62.52
CA ASN A 250 9.19 -12.72 63.18
C ASN A 250 10.60 -12.12 63.34
N PRO A 251 10.76 -10.78 63.22
CA PRO A 251 12.04 -10.12 63.49
C PRO A 251 12.24 -9.89 65.00
N PRO A 252 13.46 -10.00 65.55
CA PRO A 252 13.74 -9.59 66.92
C PRO A 252 14.00 -8.09 67.02
N GLU A 253 13.54 -7.51 68.13
CA GLU A 253 13.58 -6.08 68.46
C GLU A 253 14.99 -5.50 68.69
N SER A 254 15.16 -4.26 68.18
CA SER A 254 15.89 -3.12 68.74
C SER A 254 17.18 -3.34 69.57
N LYS A 255 18.31 -2.82 69.05
CA LYS A 255 19.24 -2.01 69.86
C LYS A 255 19.68 -0.73 69.16
N ARG A 256 19.57 0.35 69.93
CA ARG A 256 19.83 1.78 69.66
C ARG A 256 21.30 2.12 69.91
N SER A 257 21.98 2.83 69.01
CA SER A 257 23.08 3.80 69.33
C SER A 257 23.50 4.54 68.05
N LYS A 258 23.12 5.82 67.88
CA LYS A 258 23.91 7.06 68.10
C LYS A 258 25.10 7.31 67.13
N MET A 259 24.96 8.45 66.42
CA MET A 259 26.01 9.43 66.03
C MET A 259 27.06 8.93 65.02
N ARG A 260 27.53 9.70 64.02
CA ARG A 260 27.80 11.14 63.95
C ARG A 260 27.97 11.54 62.47
N ALA A 261 27.62 12.77 62.13
CA ALA A 261 28.05 13.44 60.92
C ALA A 261 29.55 13.76 60.97
N HIS A 262 30.24 13.75 59.83
CA HIS A 262 31.27 14.74 59.47
C HIS A 262 31.46 14.74 57.95
N GLU A 263 31.26 15.96 57.40
CA GLU A 263 31.81 16.61 56.19
C GLU A 263 32.09 15.81 54.91
#